data_AF-A0A109PUR1-F1
#
_entry.id   AF-A0A109PUR1-F1
#
_cell.length_a   1.000
_cell.length_b   1.000
_cell.length_c   1.000
_cell.angle_alpha   90.00
_cell.angle_beta   90.00
_cell.angle_gamma   90.00
#
_symmetry.space_group_name_H-M   'P 1'
#
loop_
_entity.id
_entity.type
_entity.pdbx_description
1 polymer ?
#
loop_
_entity_poly.entity_id
_entity_poly.type
_entity_poly.pdbx_seq_one_letter_code
_entity_poly.pdbx_strand_id
1 'polypeptide(L)'
;MDFVAHNYNEGYFGENALFLELNNTTSSLPIAISTIFIYGIWGVFLNRRNIIKMLMSIELMLLAVLINLLVKSVYMDDTVGQLKALFVLTVAAAESAIGLAILVITNRIRGTIAVELCYCIKG
;
A
#
# COMPACT_ATOMS: atom_id res chain seq x y z
N MET A 1 -61.24 -9.74 20.65
CA MET A 1 -60.73 -8.65 21.49
C MET A 1 -60.06 -9.36 22.65
N ASP A 2 -58.73 -9.59 22.67
CA ASP A 2 -57.68 -8.63 22.34
C ASP A 2 -56.36 -9.26 21.85
N PHE A 3 -55.78 -8.55 20.88
CA PHE A 3 -54.38 -8.11 20.86
C PHE A 3 -53.26 -9.15 21.00
N VAL A 4 -53.01 -9.90 19.93
CA VAL A 4 -51.68 -10.50 19.67
C VAL A 4 -51.23 -10.10 18.26
N ALA A 5 -50.80 -8.85 18.12
CA ALA A 5 -50.12 -8.33 16.94
C ALA A 5 -49.11 -7.25 17.36
N HIS A 6 -48.12 -7.63 18.17
CA HIS A 6 -47.02 -6.73 18.51
C HIS A 6 -45.72 -7.51 18.75
N ASN A 7 -45.23 -8.24 17.73
CA ASN A 7 -43.81 -8.64 17.71
C ASN A 7 -43.33 -9.22 16.35
N TYR A 8 -43.23 -8.39 15.30
CA TYR A 8 -42.62 -8.84 14.04
C TYR A 8 -41.83 -7.74 13.30
N ASN A 9 -41.25 -6.73 13.97
CA ASN A 9 -40.55 -5.64 13.26
C ASN A 9 -39.28 -5.11 13.94
N GLU A 10 -38.47 -5.96 14.57
CA GLU A 10 -37.17 -5.53 15.15
C GLU A 10 -35.95 -6.32 14.61
N GLY A 11 -36.17 -7.33 13.74
CA GLY A 11 -35.11 -8.28 13.32
C GLY A 11 -34.46 -8.04 11.96
N TYR A 12 -35.00 -7.17 11.10
CA TYR A 12 -34.54 -7.01 9.71
C TYR A 12 -33.74 -5.72 9.45
N PHE A 13 -33.58 -4.86 10.47
CA PHE A 13 -32.91 -3.56 10.31
C PHE A 13 -31.38 -3.65 10.50
N GLY A 14 -30.90 -4.64 11.27
CA GLY A 14 -29.47 -4.80 11.58
C GLY A 14 -28.65 -5.40 10.44
N GLU A 15 -29.18 -6.39 9.74
CA GLU A 15 -28.42 -7.07 8.67
C GLU A 15 -28.17 -6.13 7.49
N ASN A 16 -29.20 -5.42 7.01
CA ASN A 16 -29.07 -4.46 5.91
C ASN A 16 -28.17 -3.27 6.25
N ALA A 17 -28.15 -2.83 7.50
CA ALA A 17 -27.21 -1.82 7.98
C ALA A 17 -25.76 -2.33 7.96
N LEU A 18 -25.52 -3.56 8.41
CA LEU A 18 -24.20 -4.20 8.37
C LEU A 18 -23.73 -4.42 6.92
N PHE A 19 -24.60 -4.87 6.03
CA PHE A 19 -24.30 -5.01 4.60
C PHE A 19 -24.02 -3.65 3.93
N LEU A 20 -24.73 -2.57 4.32
CA LEU A 20 -24.46 -1.20 3.84
C LEU A 20 -23.17 -0.61 4.41
N GLU A 21 -22.82 -0.94 5.66
CA GLU A 21 -21.60 -0.51 6.33
C GLU A 21 -20.37 -1.22 5.77
N LEU A 22 -20.49 -2.51 5.45
CA LEU A 22 -19.50 -3.27 4.66
C LEU A 22 -19.32 -2.66 3.26
N ASN A 23 -20.40 -2.30 2.57
CA ASN A 23 -20.31 -1.75 1.21
C ASN A 23 -19.66 -0.36 1.19
N ASN A 24 -19.99 0.53 2.15
CA ASN A 24 -19.31 1.83 2.31
C ASN A 24 -17.84 1.70 2.75
N THR A 25 -17.49 0.66 3.49
CA THR A 25 -16.09 0.39 3.88
C THR A 25 -15.27 -0.06 2.67
N THR A 26 -15.84 -0.89 1.79
CA THR A 26 -15.13 -1.34 0.58
C THR A 26 -14.84 -0.22 -0.42
N SER A 27 -15.71 0.77 -0.53
CA SER A 27 -15.54 1.91 -1.45
C SER A 27 -14.56 2.97 -0.94
N SER A 28 -14.34 3.07 0.37
CA SER A 28 -13.43 4.07 0.98
C SER A 28 -11.96 3.61 1.09
N LEU A 29 -11.72 2.30 1.17
CA LEU A 29 -10.37 1.69 1.16
C LEU A 29 -9.44 2.18 0.03
N PRO A 30 -9.85 2.27 -1.26
CA PRO A 30 -8.94 2.72 -2.32
C PRO A 30 -8.48 4.19 -2.15
N ILE A 31 -9.27 5.02 -1.47
CA ILE A 31 -8.92 6.42 -1.21
C ILE A 31 -7.79 6.49 -0.19
N ALA A 32 -7.89 5.74 0.91
CA ALA A 32 -6.84 5.64 1.92
C ALA A 32 -5.53 5.04 1.34
N ILE A 33 -5.63 4.06 0.44
CA ILE A 33 -4.45 3.50 -0.22
C ILE A 33 -3.79 4.52 -1.16
N SER A 34 -4.60 5.31 -1.86
CA SER A 34 -4.11 6.38 -2.74
C SER A 34 -3.38 7.48 -1.96
N THR A 35 -3.83 7.83 -0.75
CA THR A 35 -3.11 8.81 0.08
C THR A 35 -1.74 8.28 0.51
N ILE A 36 -1.64 7.01 0.90
CA ILE A 36 -0.36 6.35 1.24
C ILE A 36 0.60 6.39 0.03
N PHE A 37 0.10 6.11 -1.17
CA PHE A 37 0.91 6.19 -2.39
C PHE A 37 1.45 7.60 -2.65
N ILE A 38 0.62 8.63 -2.46
CA ILE A 38 1.02 10.04 -2.59
C ILE A 38 2.07 10.42 -1.54
N TYR A 39 1.92 9.94 -0.29
CA TYR A 39 2.94 10.12 0.75
C TYR A 39 4.27 9.49 0.36
N GLY A 40 4.25 8.31 -0.26
CA GLY A 40 5.44 7.68 -0.83
C GLY A 40 6.12 8.55 -1.88
N ILE A 41 5.36 9.12 -2.81
CA ILE A 41 5.88 10.07 -3.83
C ILE A 41 6.52 11.29 -3.15
N TRP A 42 5.83 11.92 -2.20
CA TRP A 42 6.39 13.05 -1.45
C TRP A 42 7.66 12.68 -0.70
N GLY A 43 7.74 11.47 -0.13
CA GLY A 43 8.93 10.95 0.52
C GLY A 43 10.16 10.92 -0.40
N VAL A 44 9.98 10.50 -1.66
CA VAL A 44 11.04 10.50 -2.68
C VAL A 44 11.47 11.93 -3.03
N PHE A 45 10.51 12.83 -3.25
CA PHE A 45 10.81 14.21 -3.67
C PHE A 45 11.50 15.05 -2.59
N LEU A 46 11.11 14.90 -1.32
CA LEU A 46 11.66 15.67 -0.20
C LEU A 46 13.04 15.17 0.24
N ASN A 47 13.28 13.85 0.20
CA ASN A 47 14.48 13.25 0.78
C ASN A 47 15.61 12.95 -0.22
N ARG A 48 15.88 13.87 -1.17
CA ARG A 48 16.94 13.66 -2.19
C ARG A 48 18.37 13.56 -1.66
N ARG A 49 18.61 13.87 -0.38
CA ARG A 49 19.94 13.80 0.24
C ARG A 49 20.28 12.44 0.82
N ASN A 50 19.28 11.60 1.13
CA ASN A 50 19.48 10.34 1.83
C ASN A 50 18.87 9.19 1.03
N ILE A 51 19.72 8.39 0.40
CA ILE A 51 19.28 7.25 -0.43
C ILE A 51 18.43 6.25 0.37
N ILE A 52 18.74 6.02 1.65
CA ILE A 52 17.96 5.13 2.54
C ILE A 52 16.50 5.59 2.64
N LYS A 53 16.27 6.90 2.80
CA LYS A 53 14.91 7.44 2.90
C LYS A 53 14.16 7.36 1.58
N MET A 54 14.87 7.46 0.45
CA MET A 54 14.28 7.24 -0.87
C MET A 54 13.87 5.78 -1.06
N LEU A 55 14.74 4.81 -0.71
CA LEU A 55 14.42 3.38 -0.78
C LEU A 55 13.21 3.01 0.08
N MET A 56 13.13 3.53 1.31
CA MET A 56 11.95 3.34 2.16
C MET A 56 10.68 3.95 1.57
N SER A 57 10.78 5.07 0.85
CA SER A 57 9.63 5.70 0.20
C SER A 57 9.13 4.87 -0.99
N ILE A 58 10.05 4.25 -1.73
CA ILE A 58 9.71 3.35 -2.85
C ILE A 58 9.02 2.08 -2.33
N GLU A 59 9.54 1.48 -1.25
CA GLU A 59 8.89 0.36 -0.56
C GLU A 59 7.46 0.70 -0.12
N LEU A 60 7.25 1.89 0.44
CA LEU A 60 5.92 2.36 0.83
C LEU A 60 4.95 2.50 -0.37
N MET A 61 5.46 2.92 -1.54
CA MET A 61 4.67 2.98 -2.78
C MET A 61 4.30 1.58 -3.29
N LEU A 62 5.25 0.64 -3.30
CA LEU A 62 5.01 -0.74 -3.71
C LEU A 62 4.03 -1.46 -2.78
N LEU A 63 4.14 -1.21 -1.47
CA LEU A 63 3.22 -1.73 -0.47
C LEU A 63 1.79 -1.20 -0.67
N ALA A 64 1.62 0.08 -0.99
CA ALA A 64 0.31 0.64 -1.31
C ALA A 64 -0.31 -0.05 -2.55
N VAL A 65 0.48 -0.30 -3.59
CA VAL A 65 0.02 -1.02 -4.79
C VAL A 65 -0.37 -2.47 -4.45
N LEU A 66 0.41 -3.15 -3.61
CA LEU A 66 0.11 -4.50 -3.14
C LEU A 66 -1.23 -4.56 -2.41
N ILE A 67 -1.46 -3.64 -1.45
CA ILE A 67 -2.71 -3.59 -0.68
C ILE A 67 -3.89 -3.30 -1.61
N ASN A 68 -3.74 -2.40 -2.59
CA ASN A 68 -4.79 -2.10 -3.58
C ASN A 68 -5.19 -3.36 -4.39
N LEU A 69 -4.20 -4.12 -4.84
CA LEU A 69 -4.40 -5.39 -5.53
C LEU A 69 -5.10 -6.41 -4.64
N LEU A 70 -4.67 -6.54 -3.38
CA LEU A 70 -5.21 -7.50 -2.43
C LEU A 70 -6.66 -7.19 -2.06
N VAL A 71 -6.99 -5.93 -1.78
CA VAL A 71 -8.38 -5.50 -1.50
C VAL A 71 -9.28 -5.77 -2.69
N LYS A 72 -8.84 -5.45 -3.91
CA LYS A 72 -9.61 -5.72 -5.14
C LYS A 72 -9.81 -7.22 -5.36
N SER A 73 -8.80 -8.02 -5.00
CA SER A 73 -8.86 -9.48 -5.09
C SER A 73 -9.89 -10.07 -4.14
N VAL A 74 -9.95 -9.60 -2.90
CA VAL A 74 -10.92 -10.06 -1.89
C VAL A 74 -12.33 -9.63 -2.27
N TYR A 75 -12.52 -8.42 -2.79
CA TYR A 75 -13.83 -7.94 -3.24
C TYR A 75 -14.40 -8.77 -4.41
N MET A 76 -13.55 -9.24 -5.31
CA MET A 76 -13.94 -10.04 -6.47
C MET A 76 -13.86 -11.57 -6.23
N ASP A 77 -13.52 -11.99 -5.01
CA ASP A 77 -13.24 -13.39 -4.63
C ASP A 77 -12.30 -14.11 -5.62
N ASP A 78 -11.33 -13.38 -6.16
CA ASP A 78 -10.41 -13.86 -7.19
C ASP A 78 -9.10 -14.36 -6.55
N THR A 79 -8.85 -15.66 -6.60
CA THR A 79 -7.57 -16.25 -6.15
C THR A 79 -6.37 -15.83 -6.99
N VAL A 80 -6.56 -15.49 -8.27
CA VAL A 80 -5.48 -15.07 -9.17
C VAL A 80 -4.96 -13.69 -8.77
N GLY A 81 -5.85 -12.79 -8.32
CA GLY A 81 -5.45 -11.50 -7.76
C GLY A 81 -4.58 -11.62 -6.51
N GLN A 82 -4.83 -12.63 -5.67
CA GLN A 82 -4.03 -12.88 -4.46
C GLN A 82 -2.63 -13.37 -4.84
N LEU A 83 -2.53 -14.23 -5.85
CA LEU A 83 -1.24 -14.69 -6.37
C LEU A 83 -0.43 -13.54 -6.99
N LYS A 84 -1.10 -12.61 -7.70
CA LYS A 84 -0.46 -11.39 -8.23
C LYS A 84 0.09 -10.52 -7.10
N ALA A 85 -0.66 -10.35 -6.01
CA ALA A 85 -0.19 -9.59 -4.84
C ALA A 85 1.05 -10.24 -4.19
N LEU A 86 1.08 -11.56 -4.08
CA LEU A 86 2.24 -12.30 -3.58
C LEU A 86 3.47 -12.14 -4.48
N PHE A 87 3.29 -12.16 -5.80
CA PHE A 87 4.37 -11.93 -6.74
C PHE A 87 4.97 -10.52 -6.58
N VAL A 88 4.12 -9.50 -6.47
CA VAL A 88 4.55 -8.11 -6.20
C VAL A 88 5.31 -8.01 -4.88
N LEU A 89 4.89 -8.71 -3.83
CA LEU A 89 5.60 -8.77 -2.55
C LEU A 89 7.03 -9.30 -2.71
N THR A 90 7.19 -10.40 -3.45
CA THR A 90 8.52 -10.99 -3.69
C THR A 90 9.41 -10.10 -4.54
N VAL A 91 8.84 -9.39 -5.52
CA VAL A 91 9.59 -8.42 -6.34
C VAL A 91 10.03 -7.23 -5.49
N ALA A 92 9.18 -6.70 -4.61
CA ALA A 92 9.54 -5.62 -3.68
C ALA A 92 10.70 -6.05 -2.76
N ALA A 93 10.64 -7.25 -2.17
CA ALA A 93 11.72 -7.77 -1.35
C ALA A 93 13.06 -7.92 -2.12
N ALA A 94 13.00 -8.32 -3.39
CA ALA A 94 14.17 -8.39 -4.24
C ALA A 94 14.74 -6.99 -4.56
N GLU A 95 13.87 -6.01 -4.81
CA GLU A 95 14.25 -4.62 -5.07
C GLU A 95 14.97 -3.98 -3.87
N SER A 96 14.43 -4.11 -2.65
CA SER A 96 15.12 -3.58 -1.45
C SER A 96 16.45 -4.27 -1.19
N ALA A 97 16.55 -5.58 -1.41
CA ALA A 97 17.82 -6.30 -1.27
C ALA A 97 18.89 -5.74 -2.24
N ILE A 98 18.52 -5.53 -3.50
CA ILE A 98 19.40 -4.94 -4.52
C ILE A 98 19.73 -3.48 -4.20
N GLY A 99 18.73 -2.67 -3.85
CA GLY A 99 18.89 -1.26 -3.51
C GLY A 99 19.81 -1.05 -2.31
N LEU A 100 19.66 -1.85 -1.26
CA LEU A 100 20.51 -1.81 -0.09
C LEU A 100 21.94 -2.30 -0.40
N ALA A 101 22.10 -3.35 -1.22
CA ALA A 101 23.42 -3.83 -1.63
C ALA A 101 24.21 -2.73 -2.37
N ILE A 102 23.57 -2.04 -3.32
CA ILE A 102 24.17 -0.90 -4.04
C ILE A 102 24.52 0.24 -3.08
N LEU A 103 23.62 0.54 -2.12
CA LEU A 103 23.86 1.56 -1.10
C LEU A 103 25.10 1.24 -0.25
N VAL A 104 25.22 0.00 0.23
CA VAL A 104 26.36 -0.42 1.07
C VAL A 104 27.67 -0.30 0.32
N ILE A 105 27.71 -0.75 -0.94
CA ILE A 105 28.92 -0.63 -1.79
C ILE A 105 29.28 0.85 -2.01
N THR A 106 28.29 1.68 -2.33
CA THR A 106 28.50 3.12 -2.57
C THR A 106 28.99 3.83 -1.31
N ASN A 107 28.42 3.50 -0.16
CA ASN A 107 28.84 4.06 1.13
C ASN A 107 30.27 3.63 1.48
N ARG A 108 30.65 2.38 1.18
CA ARG A 108 32.01 1.88 1.40
C ARG A 108 33.06 2.60 0.54
N ILE A 109 32.71 3.01 -0.68
CA ILE A 109 33.64 3.66 -1.62
C ILE A 109 33.71 5.18 -1.41
N ARG A 110 32.56 5.83 -1.14
CA ARG A 110 32.45 7.30 -1.14
C ARG A 110 32.34 7.91 0.27
N GLY A 111 32.09 7.11 1.30
CA GLY A 111 31.97 7.56 2.70
C GLY A 111 30.78 8.50 2.97
N THR A 112 29.92 8.74 1.99
CA THR A 112 28.75 9.62 2.10
C THR A 112 27.55 9.03 1.37
N ILE A 113 26.38 9.22 1.96
CA ILE A 113 25.07 8.69 1.51
C ILE A 113 24.36 9.70 0.58
N ALA A 114 25.05 10.79 0.22
CA ALA A 114 24.52 11.90 -0.56
C ALA A 114 24.46 11.59 -2.06
N VAL A 115 23.29 11.81 -2.67
CA VAL A 115 23.00 11.56 -4.09
C VAL A 115 23.74 12.52 -5.03
N GLU A 116 24.17 13.68 -4.53
CA GLU A 116 24.75 14.77 -5.34
C GLU A 116 26.10 14.42 -6.00
N LEU A 117 26.86 13.44 -5.50
CA LEU A 117 28.15 13.07 -6.10
C LEU A 117 28.03 12.25 -7.41
N CYS A 118 26.82 11.88 -7.83
CA CYS A 118 26.61 11.21 -9.12
C CYS A 118 26.63 12.20 -10.31
N TYR A 119 26.68 13.52 -10.06
CA TYR A 119 26.72 14.52 -11.13
C TYR A 119 28.07 14.59 -11.87
N CYS A 120 29.15 14.02 -11.31
CA CYS A 120 30.50 14.04 -11.89
C CYS A 120 30.69 13.14 -13.13
N ILE A 121 29.64 12.49 -13.61
CA ILE A 121 29.64 11.65 -14.81
C ILE A 121 29.06 12.38 -16.03
N LYS A 122 28.66 13.65 -15.87
CA LYS A 122 28.45 14.54 -17.00
C LYS A 122 29.80 15.14 -17.38
N GLY A 123 30.35 14.67 -18.50
CA GLY A 123 31.43 15.36 -19.21
C GLY A 123 30.99 16.75 -19.63
#